data_AF-A0A922FDW3-F1
#
_entry.id   AF-A0A922FDW3-F1
#
_cell.length_a   1.000
_cell.length_b   1.000
_cell.length_c   1.000
_cell.angle_alpha   90.00
_cell.angle_beta   90.00
_cell.angle_gamma   90.00
#
_symmetry.space_group_name_H-M   'P 1'
#
loop_
_entity.id
_entity.type
_entity.pdbx_description
1 polymer ?
#
loop_
_entity_poly.entity_id
_entity_poly.type
_entity_poly.pdbx_seq_one_letter_code
_entity_poly.pdbx_strand_id
1 'polypeptide(L)'
;MQVVACPQVQFVSTEDIPESIKNNEKELEMQREDILSKPENIRERIVEGRISKRLGEMALLEQPFIKNDSILVKDLVKQTVAAIGENIKVRRFVRFTLGETVEHAKTGTEA
;
A
#
# COMPACT_ATOMS: atom_id res chain seq x y z
N MET A 1 1.06 -11.63 13.08
CA MET A 1 -0.05 -12.05 12.20
C MET A 1 -0.51 -10.98 11.22
N GLN A 2 -0.44 -9.67 11.55
CA GLN A 2 -0.89 -8.58 10.66
C GLN A 2 -0.44 -8.72 9.18
N VAL A 3 0.87 -8.87 8.94
CA VAL A 3 1.44 -8.96 7.58
C VAL A 3 0.88 -10.14 6.77
N VAL A 4 0.51 -11.23 7.42
CA VAL A 4 -0.04 -12.42 6.76
C VAL A 4 -1.52 -12.21 6.39
N ALA A 5 -2.26 -11.47 7.23
CA ALA A 5 -3.69 -11.23 7.02
C ALA A 5 -3.98 -10.16 5.95
N CYS A 6 -2.99 -9.37 5.55
CA CYS A 6 -3.14 -8.31 4.54
C CYS A 6 -2.31 -8.68 3.29
N PRO A 7 -2.85 -9.47 2.34
CA PRO A 7 -2.10 -9.95 1.18
C PRO A 7 -1.65 -8.84 0.21
N GLN A 8 -2.35 -7.71 0.20
CA GLN A 8 -2.02 -6.53 -0.60
C GLN A 8 -0.79 -5.75 -0.10
N VAL A 9 -0.38 -5.96 1.16
CA VAL A 9 0.72 -5.20 1.78
C VAL A 9 2.07 -5.67 1.24
N GLN A 10 2.81 -4.72 0.69
CA GLN A 10 4.13 -4.95 0.09
C GLN A 10 5.21 -4.03 0.67
N PHE A 11 4.81 -2.87 1.21
CA PHE A 11 5.71 -1.85 1.74
C PHE A 11 5.46 -1.59 3.22
N VAL A 12 6.45 -1.06 3.93
CA VAL A 12 6.28 -0.68 5.34
C VAL A 12 5.42 0.58 5.43
N SER A 13 5.78 1.62 4.69
CA SER A 13 5.08 2.90 4.62
C SER A 13 4.73 3.29 3.18
N THR A 14 3.87 4.28 3.00
CA THR A 14 3.54 4.86 1.69
C THR A 14 4.71 5.63 1.06
N GLU A 15 5.65 6.07 1.89
CA GLU A 15 6.89 6.73 1.50
C GLU A 15 7.86 5.75 0.83
N ASP A 16 7.86 4.49 1.28
CA ASP A 16 8.70 3.42 0.72
C ASP A 16 8.24 2.94 -0.67
N ILE A 17 7.07 3.40 -1.14
CA ILE A 17 6.53 3.01 -2.45
C ILE A 17 7.23 3.82 -3.56
N PRO A 18 7.90 3.15 -4.53
CA PRO A 18 8.55 3.82 -5.66
C PRO A 18 7.60 4.70 -6.47
N GLU A 19 8.10 5.84 -6.97
CA GLU A 19 7.32 6.76 -7.81
C GLU A 19 6.81 6.11 -9.10
N SER A 20 7.57 5.14 -9.65
CA SER A 20 7.12 4.37 -10.81
C SER A 20 5.79 3.65 -10.56
N ILE A 21 5.62 3.04 -9.38
CA ILE A 21 4.37 2.38 -8.99
C ILE A 21 3.27 3.41 -8.77
N LYS A 22 3.58 4.53 -8.09
CA LYS A 22 2.61 5.61 -7.86
C LYS A 22 2.06 6.18 -9.16
N ASN A 23 2.94 6.40 -10.14
CA ASN A 23 2.57 6.93 -11.45
C ASN A 23 1.79 5.91 -12.27
N ASN A 24 2.21 4.64 -12.28
CA ASN A 24 1.47 3.58 -12.96
C ASN A 24 0.04 3.44 -12.40
N GLU A 25 -0.12 3.39 -11.08
CA GLU A 25 -1.46 3.31 -10.45
C GLU A 25 -2.29 4.58 -10.76
N LYS A 26 -1.65 5.75 -10.83
CA LYS A 26 -2.31 6.99 -11.24
C LYS A 26 -2.81 6.94 -12.68
N GLU A 27 -1.98 6.49 -13.61
CA GLU A 27 -2.36 6.37 -15.02
C GLU A 27 -3.48 5.34 -15.21
N LEU A 28 -3.40 4.20 -14.54
CA LEU A 28 -4.43 3.16 -14.57
C LEU A 28 -5.77 3.69 -14.04
N GLU A 29 -5.77 4.45 -12.95
CA GLU A 29 -6.99 5.07 -12.43
C GLU A 29 -7.53 6.16 -13.36
N MET A 30 -6.66 6.99 -13.97
CA MET A 30 -7.06 8.04 -14.94
C MET A 30 -7.72 7.48 -16.21
N GLN A 31 -7.33 6.27 -16.63
CA GLN A 31 -7.85 5.61 -17.83
C GLN A 31 -9.19 4.89 -17.61
N ARG A 32 -9.71 4.84 -16.37
CA ARG A 32 -10.96 4.12 -16.13
C ARG A 32 -12.16 4.83 -16.77
N GLU A 33 -12.98 4.03 -17.46
CA GLU A 33 -14.15 4.52 -18.21
C GLU A 33 -15.20 5.21 -17.32
N ASP A 34 -15.26 4.83 -16.04
CA ASP A 34 -16.22 5.34 -15.05
C ASP A 34 -15.99 6.81 -14.65
N ILE A 35 -14.80 7.35 -14.93
CA ILE A 35 -14.44 8.74 -14.66
C ILE A 35 -14.18 9.57 -15.91
N LEU A 36 -14.13 8.95 -17.10
CA LEU A 36 -13.96 9.65 -18.39
C LEU A 36 -15.13 10.58 -18.71
N SER A 37 -16.34 10.26 -18.23
CA SER A 37 -17.54 11.06 -18.42
C SER A 37 -17.63 12.29 -17.51
N LYS A 38 -16.69 12.45 -16.57
CA LYS A 38 -16.71 13.53 -15.56
C LYS A 38 -15.78 14.68 -15.95
N PRO A 39 -16.08 15.92 -15.53
CA PRO A 39 -15.18 17.06 -15.69
C PRO A 39 -13.80 16.79 -15.10
N GLU A 40 -12.75 17.33 -15.75
CA GLU A 40 -11.35 17.07 -15.43
C GLU A 40 -10.99 17.32 -13.95
N ASN A 41 -11.50 18.42 -13.37
CA ASN A 41 -11.28 18.77 -11.97
C ASN A 41 -11.90 17.72 -11.00
N ILE A 42 -13.06 17.16 -11.35
CA ILE A 42 -13.70 16.11 -10.55
C ILE A 42 -12.95 14.78 -10.72
N ARG A 43 -12.49 14.49 -11.94
CA ARG A 43 -11.70 13.30 -12.25
C ARG A 43 -10.40 13.25 -11.45
N GLU A 44 -9.64 14.35 -11.41
CA GLU A 44 -8.40 14.43 -10.63
C GLU A 44 -8.63 14.16 -9.14
N ARG A 45 -9.65 14.78 -8.55
CA ARG A 45 -9.99 14.56 -7.13
C ARG A 45 -10.40 13.12 -6.83
N ILE A 46 -11.13 12.47 -7.75
CA ILE A 46 -11.50 11.06 -7.60
C ILE A 46 -10.24 10.18 -7.68
N VAL A 47 -9.40 10.43 -8.67
CA VAL A 47 -8.16 9.68 -8.90
C VAL A 47 -7.23 9.81 -7.70
N GLU A 48 -7.05 11.01 -7.16
CA GLU A 48 -6.23 11.25 -5.96
C GLU A 48 -6.72 10.42 -4.75
N GLY A 49 -8.03 10.41 -4.50
CA GLY A 49 -8.61 9.59 -3.43
C GLY A 49 -8.41 8.09 -3.64
N ARG A 50 -8.54 7.61 -4.88
CA ARG A 50 -8.34 6.19 -5.24
C ARG A 50 -6.88 5.78 -5.10
N ILE A 51 -5.95 6.61 -5.59
CA ILE A 51 -4.51 6.38 -5.45
C ILE A 51 -4.14 6.37 -3.97
N SER A 52 -4.59 7.35 -3.18
CA SER A 52 -4.31 7.41 -1.75
C SER A 52 -4.77 6.14 -1.03
N LYS A 53 -5.99 5.67 -1.34
CA LYS A 53 -6.50 4.39 -0.83
C LYS A 53 -5.63 3.21 -1.25
N ARG A 54 -5.26 3.13 -2.54
CA ARG A 54 -4.46 2.05 -3.11
C ARG A 54 -3.05 1.98 -2.49
N LEU A 55 -2.40 3.13 -2.34
CA LEU A 55 -1.10 3.22 -1.68
C LEU A 55 -1.20 2.85 -0.19
N GLY A 56 -2.29 3.27 0.48
CA GLY A 56 -2.59 2.87 1.85
C GLY A 56 -2.77 1.35 1.99
N GLU A 57 -3.46 0.71 1.04
CA GLU A 57 -3.62 -0.76 0.96
C GLU A 57 -2.28 -1.49 0.84
N MET A 58 -1.32 -0.91 0.11
CA MET A 58 0.00 -1.52 -0.09
C MET A 58 0.97 -1.29 1.08
N ALA A 59 0.69 -0.34 1.97
CA ALA A 59 1.55 0.06 3.07
C ALA A 59 1.07 -0.51 4.42
N LEU A 60 1.95 -1.23 5.12
CA LEU A 60 1.66 -1.87 6.41
C LEU A 60 1.17 -0.87 7.47
N LEU A 61 1.84 0.27 7.58
CA LEU A 61 1.56 1.28 8.60
C LEU A 61 0.17 1.95 8.44
N GLU A 62 -0.36 1.94 7.22
CA GLU A 62 -1.67 2.49 6.88
C GLU A 62 -2.81 1.46 6.96
N GLN A 63 -2.49 0.20 7.29
CA GLN A 63 -3.51 -0.83 7.47
C GLN A 63 -4.25 -0.68 8.81
N PRO A 64 -5.54 -1.03 8.86
CA PRO A 64 -6.24 -1.24 10.11
C PRO A 64 -5.62 -2.44 10.86
N PHE A 65 -5.54 -2.34 12.18
CA PHE A 65 -4.97 -3.40 13.00
C PHE A 65 -5.96 -4.56 13.16
N ILE A 66 -5.57 -5.78 12.81
CA ILE A 66 -6.45 -6.96 12.76
C ILE A 66 -7.19 -7.29 14.08
N LYS A 67 -6.64 -6.87 15.23
CA LYS A 67 -7.30 -7.09 16.53
C LYS A 67 -8.21 -5.93 16.94
N ASN A 68 -8.09 -4.79 16.28
CA ASN A 68 -8.89 -3.60 16.49
C ASN A 68 -8.86 -2.72 15.24
N ASP A 69 -9.84 -2.89 14.37
CA ASP A 69 -9.92 -2.18 13.09
C ASP A 69 -10.16 -0.66 13.25
N SER A 70 -10.43 -0.19 14.48
CA SER A 70 -10.61 1.25 14.77
C SER A 70 -9.28 2.01 14.83
N ILE A 71 -8.14 1.31 14.86
CA ILE A 71 -6.81 1.93 14.90
C ILE A 71 -5.96 1.43 13.75
N LEU A 72 -5.07 2.29 13.26
CA LEU A 72 -4.09 1.90 12.25
C LEU A 72 -2.85 1.31 12.92
N VAL A 73 -2.10 0.51 12.17
CA VAL A 73 -0.84 -0.09 12.65
C VAL A 73 0.16 1.00 13.08
N LYS A 74 0.23 2.14 12.37
CA LYS A 74 1.06 3.27 12.80
C LYS A 74 0.68 3.83 14.17
N ASP A 75 -0.62 3.85 14.50
CA ASP A 75 -1.10 4.37 15.77
C ASP A 75 -0.81 3.38 16.90
N LEU A 76 -0.95 2.08 16.63
CA LEU A 76 -0.52 1.03 17.55
C LEU A 76 0.98 1.14 17.87
N VAL A 77 1.82 1.36 16.85
CA VAL A 77 3.26 1.56 17.06
C VAL A 77 3.52 2.79 17.93
N LYS A 78 2.87 3.92 17.64
CA LYS A 78 2.99 5.15 18.46
C LYS A 78 2.53 4.95 19.91
N GLN A 79 1.41 4.28 20.14
CA GLN A 79 0.91 3.95 21.48
C GLN A 79 1.92 3.08 22.24
N THR A 80 2.54 2.12 21.55
CA THR A 80 3.56 1.24 22.14
C THR A 80 4.83 2.00 22.49
N VAL A 81 5.28 2.91 21.61
CA VAL A 81 6.41 3.82 21.89
C VAL A 81 6.14 4.66 23.14
N ALA A 82 4.94 5.24 23.26
CA ALA A 82 4.55 6.03 24.42
C ALA A 82 4.51 5.21 25.73
N ALA A 83 4.08 3.94 25.65
CA ALA A 83 4.00 3.06 26.82
C ALA A 83 5.38 2.55 27.28
N ILE A 84 6.30 2.28 26.35
CA ILE A 84 7.62 1.72 26.65
C ILE A 84 8.66 2.81 26.91
N GLY A 85 8.51 3.99 26.30
CA GLY A 85 9.48 5.10 26.38
C GLY A 85 10.67 4.95 25.44
N GLU A 86 10.64 3.95 24.53
CA GLU A 86 11.67 3.72 23.53
C GLU A 86 11.12 3.84 22.12
N ASN A 87 11.96 4.28 21.18
CA ASN A 87 11.58 4.41 19.78
C ASN A 87 11.49 3.05 19.09
N ILE A 88 10.32 2.73 18.53
CA ILE A 88 10.04 1.48 17.83
C ILE A 88 9.74 1.80 16.37
N LYS A 89 10.47 1.15 15.46
CA LYS A 89 10.27 1.26 14.02
C LYS A 89 10.21 -0.11 13.38
N VAL A 90 9.22 -0.32 12.51
CA VAL A 90 9.19 -1.49 11.62
C VAL A 90 10.24 -1.27 10.53
N ARG A 91 11.29 -2.09 10.50
CA ARG A 91 12.38 -1.94 9.52
C ARG A 91 12.10 -2.65 8.20
N ARG A 92 11.65 -3.90 8.27
CA ARG A 92 11.37 -4.76 7.10
C ARG A 92 10.49 -5.94 7.53
N PHE A 93 9.73 -6.47 6.59
CA PHE A 93 9.03 -7.75 6.73
C PHE A 93 9.21 -8.58 5.46
N VAL A 94 8.98 -9.88 5.57
CA VAL A 94 8.87 -10.79 4.43
C VAL A 94 7.64 -11.66 4.69
N ARG A 95 6.81 -11.83 3.67
CA ARG A 95 5.69 -12.77 3.68
C ARG A 95 6.05 -13.92 2.73
N PHE A 96 5.91 -15.15 3.20
CA PHE A 96 5.98 -16.33 2.35
C PHE A 96 4.59 -16.91 2.19
N THR A 97 4.16 -17.10 0.94
CA THR A 97 2.91 -17.77 0.61
C THR A 97 3.25 -19.06 -0.14
N LEU A 98 2.77 -20.20 0.34
CA LEU A 98 3.03 -21.47 -0.31
C LEU A 98 2.33 -21.50 -1.68
N GLY A 99 3.07 -21.84 -2.75
CA GLY A 99 2.53 -21.92 -4.11
C GLY A 99 2.49 -20.59 -4.86
N GLU A 100 3.03 -19.50 -4.30
CA GLU A 100 3.20 -18.23 -5.01
C GLU A 100 4.29 -18.38 -6.08
N THR A 101 3.90 -18.37 -7.35
CA THR A 101 4.83 -18.36 -8.50
C THR A 101 5.30 -16.94 -8.77
N VAL A 102 6.61 -16.74 -8.84
CA VAL A 102 7.21 -15.43 -9.17
C VAL A 102 7.04 -15.20 -10.68
N GLU A 103 5.93 -14.60 -11.13
CA GLU A 103 5.75 -14.29 -12.56
C GLU A 103 6.62 -13.12 -13.07
N HIS A 104 7.38 -12.45 -12.20
CA HIS A 104 8.15 -11.25 -12.55
C HIS A 104 9.66 -11.46 -12.79
N ALA A 105 10.07 -12.62 -13.32
CA ALA A 105 11.48 -12.87 -13.68
C ALA A 105 11.72 -13.13 -15.19
N LYS A 106 10.92 -12.55 -16.10
CA LYS A 106 11.22 -12.53 -17.54
C LYS A 106 10.85 -11.20 -18.21
N THR A 107 11.73 -10.21 -18.08
CA THR A 107 11.94 -9.18 -19.11
C THR A 107 13.44 -8.95 -19.24
N GLY A 108 14.07 -9.81 -20.03
CA GLY A 108 15.51 -9.78 -20.29
C GLY A 108 15.89 -10.89 -21.27
N THR A 109 15.93 -10.53 -22.55
CA THR A 109 16.64 -11.21 -23.64
C THR A 109 16.02 -12.49 -24.22
N GLU A 110 15.08 -12.32 -25.16
CA GLU A 110 14.98 -13.18 -26.35
C GLU A 110 14.68 -12.30 -27.58
N ALA A 111 15.70 -12.15 -28.42
CA ALA A 111 15.74 -11.76 -29.85
C ALA A 111 16.91 -10.80 -30.13
#